data_AF-A0A7V2PV18-F1
#
_entry.id   AF-A0A7V2PV18-F1
#
_cell.length_a   1.000
_cell.length_b   1.000
_cell.length_c   1.000
_cell.angle_alpha   90.00
_cell.angle_beta   90.00
_cell.angle_gamma   90.00
#
_symmetry.space_group_name_H-M   'P 1'
#
loop_
_entity.id
_entity.type
_entity.pdbx_description
1 polymer ?
#
loop_
_entity_poly.entity_id
_entity_poly.type
_entity_poly.pdbx_seq_one_letter_code
_entity_poly.pdbx_strand_id
1 'polypeptide(L)'
;MSNNLWIKKIKTLISNLQFPIWTIPIFFLVETVIAYGLMGAFQGFYFDDWPMIWLIKSGANYWGFYAYDRPFSAWTLYLTAPILGTNALAWHVFSILLRWLITLSIWWVLILIWRKQKRIITLIGVLFAVYPTFVQQPISVAYSQHFLTYLLFLLSFGFMLSSLGGDKRRFWVFTLLGLVAQGLHLFTMEYFWGLEFVRFLGLYFTFAQREDSRPRDIIRKAGKIWLPYLVVFIAALIWRIYVYSPIEDPNELRLLAMFLNEPLNTLRHFFEMILQDSLQMTIKTWDKTLQISLIDLKDRFLMLVWLVAF
;
A
#
# COMPACT_ATOMS: atom_id res chain seq x y z
N MET A 1 36.31 -21.45 -23.97
CA MET A 1 36.21 -21.81 -22.53
C MET A 1 36.35 -20.62 -21.55
N SER A 2 36.18 -19.35 -21.96
CA SER A 2 36.36 -18.16 -21.08
C SER A 2 35.07 -17.51 -20.54
N ASN A 3 33.87 -17.87 -21.04
CA ASN A 3 32.61 -17.21 -20.64
C ASN A 3 32.16 -17.46 -19.18
N ASN A 4 32.75 -18.42 -18.47
CA ASN A 4 32.32 -18.78 -17.12
C ASN A 4 33.04 -18.01 -16.00
N LEU A 5 34.15 -17.32 -16.28
CA LEU A 5 34.95 -16.69 -15.23
C LEU A 5 34.31 -15.39 -14.72
N TRP A 6 33.74 -14.59 -15.63
CA TRP A 6 33.03 -13.36 -15.29
C TRP A 6 31.71 -13.64 -14.58
N ILE A 7 30.95 -14.63 -15.03
CA ILE A 7 29.71 -15.09 -14.37
C ILE A 7 30.02 -15.60 -12.96
N LYS A 8 31.10 -16.37 -12.77
CA LYS A 8 31.54 -16.77 -11.43
C LYS A 8 31.92 -15.58 -10.57
N LYS A 9 32.74 -14.65 -11.07
CA LYS A 9 33.12 -13.43 -10.34
C LYS A 9 31.92 -12.59 -9.93
N ILE A 10 30.94 -12.39 -10.81
CA ILE A 10 29.70 -11.66 -10.52
C ILE A 10 28.87 -12.41 -9.47
N LYS A 11 28.70 -13.73 -9.62
CA LYS A 11 28.01 -14.56 -8.61
C LYS A 11 28.70 -14.48 -7.25
N THR A 12 30.03 -14.48 -7.21
CA THR A 12 30.83 -14.35 -5.98
C THR A 12 30.73 -12.95 -5.39
N LEU A 13 30.74 -11.89 -6.22
CA LEU A 13 30.57 -10.52 -5.77
C LEU A 13 29.19 -10.31 -5.16
N ILE A 14 28.14 -10.77 -5.85
CA ILE A 14 26.74 -10.70 -5.39
C ILE A 14 26.52 -11.58 -4.15
N SER A 15 27.15 -12.75 -4.06
CA SER A 15 27.02 -13.61 -2.88
C SER A 15 27.69 -13.04 -1.64
N ASN A 16 28.72 -12.19 -1.83
CA ASN A 16 29.50 -11.59 -0.76
C ASN A 16 28.96 -10.23 -0.30
N LEU A 17 28.06 -9.60 -1.08
CA LEU A 17 27.33 -8.42 -0.64
C LEU A 17 26.33 -8.80 0.47
N GLN A 18 26.80 -8.71 1.71
CA GLN A 18 25.95 -8.82 2.89
C GLN A 18 25.61 -7.42 3.38
N PHE A 19 24.40 -6.96 3.06
CA PHE A 19 23.88 -5.72 3.60
C PHE A 19 23.25 -5.97 4.99
N PRO A 20 23.66 -5.22 6.02
CA PRO A 20 22.99 -5.27 7.32
C PRO A 20 21.50 -4.94 7.18
N ILE A 21 20.64 -5.58 7.98
CA ILE A 21 19.19 -5.39 7.85
C ILE A 21 18.74 -3.93 8.08
N TRP A 22 19.53 -3.16 8.83
CA TRP A 22 19.26 -1.75 9.13
C TRP A 22 19.51 -0.82 7.94
N THR A 23 20.24 -1.26 6.91
CA THR A 23 20.45 -0.45 5.70
C THR A 23 19.25 -0.51 4.75
N ILE A 24 18.39 -1.53 4.88
CA ILE A 24 17.23 -1.72 3.99
C ILE A 24 16.26 -0.52 4.03
N PRO A 25 15.89 0.03 5.21
CA PRO A 25 15.06 1.23 5.24
C PRO A 25 15.66 2.44 4.54
N ILE A 26 16.97 2.66 4.70
CA ILE A 26 17.68 3.77 4.06
C ILE A 26 17.72 3.55 2.54
N PHE A 27 17.96 2.31 2.10
CA PHE A 27 17.98 1.97 0.69
C PHE A 27 16.63 2.26 0.02
N PHE A 28 15.52 1.80 0.59
CA PHE A 28 14.19 2.12 0.06
C PHE A 28 13.90 3.62 0.08
N LEU A 29 14.40 4.38 1.07
CA LEU A 29 14.23 5.82 1.10
C LEU A 29 14.96 6.50 -0.06
N VAL A 30 16.21 6.10 -0.29
CA VAL A 30 17.00 6.63 -1.41
C VAL A 30 16.32 6.32 -2.74
N GLU A 31 15.84 5.08 -2.92
CA GLU A 31 15.11 4.68 -4.13
C GLU A 31 13.83 5.48 -4.35
N THR A 32 13.00 5.68 -3.32
CA THR A 32 11.78 6.48 -3.46
C THR A 32 12.07 7.95 -3.72
N VAL A 33 13.12 8.52 -3.11
CA VAL A 33 13.53 9.90 -3.35
C VAL A 33 14.06 10.08 -4.78
N ILE A 34 14.88 9.15 -5.27
CA ILE A 34 15.36 9.20 -6.66
C ILE A 34 14.18 9.06 -7.64
N ALA A 35 13.28 8.12 -7.40
CA ALA A 35 12.18 7.83 -8.33
C ALA A 35 11.07 8.90 -8.34
N TYR A 36 10.76 9.53 -7.20
CA TYR A 36 9.61 10.44 -7.06
C TYR A 36 9.97 11.84 -6.55
N GLY A 37 11.07 11.98 -5.83
CA GLY A 37 11.50 13.26 -5.22
C GLY A 37 12.12 14.26 -6.19
N LEU A 38 12.78 13.78 -7.24
CA LEU A 38 13.45 14.66 -8.22
C LEU A 38 12.48 15.66 -8.85
N MET A 39 11.28 15.21 -9.26
CA MET A 39 10.25 16.13 -9.77
C MET A 39 9.37 16.71 -8.69
N GLY A 40 9.12 15.99 -7.59
CA GLY A 40 8.24 16.45 -6.51
C GLY A 40 8.66 17.80 -5.92
N ALA A 41 9.96 18.12 -5.93
CA ALA A 41 10.47 19.41 -5.47
C ALA A 41 10.04 20.62 -6.33
N PHE A 42 9.68 20.38 -7.60
CA PHE A 42 9.30 21.43 -8.56
C PHE A 42 7.80 21.43 -8.89
N GLN A 43 7.02 20.58 -8.20
CA GLN A 43 5.59 20.40 -8.46
C GLN A 43 4.72 21.29 -7.56
N GLY A 44 3.63 21.78 -8.15
CA GLY A 44 2.56 22.50 -7.45
C GLY A 44 1.45 21.56 -6.98
N PHE A 45 0.25 22.12 -6.85
CA PHE A 45 -0.99 21.35 -6.60
C PHE A 45 -1.71 21.05 -7.90
N TYR A 46 -2.31 19.85 -7.99
CA TYR A 46 -2.99 19.38 -9.19
C TYR A 46 -4.36 18.80 -8.86
N PHE A 47 -5.31 18.93 -9.80
CA PHE A 47 -6.63 18.29 -9.74
C PHE A 47 -7.30 18.45 -8.36
N ASP A 48 -7.54 17.32 -7.68
CA ASP A 48 -8.29 17.20 -6.43
C ASP A 48 -7.54 17.73 -5.21
N ASP A 49 -6.30 18.20 -5.37
CA ASP A 49 -5.59 18.93 -4.31
C ASP A 49 -6.28 20.27 -4.02
N TRP A 50 -6.81 20.94 -5.04
CA TRP A 50 -7.32 22.31 -4.90
C TRP A 50 -8.48 22.46 -3.91
N PRO A 51 -9.51 21.59 -3.90
CA PRO A 51 -10.54 21.62 -2.86
C PRO A 51 -9.97 21.50 -1.45
N MET A 52 -8.99 20.61 -1.25
CA MET A 52 -8.37 20.40 0.06
C MET A 52 -7.54 21.61 0.49
N ILE A 53 -6.77 22.20 -0.43
CA ILE A 53 -5.99 23.42 -0.17
C ILE A 53 -6.90 24.62 0.14
N TRP A 54 -8.02 24.75 -0.57
CA TRP A 54 -9.03 25.76 -0.24
C TRP A 54 -9.60 25.56 1.16
N LEU A 55 -9.91 24.32 1.53
CA LEU A 55 -10.44 23.96 2.85
C LEU A 55 -9.45 24.32 3.96
N ILE A 56 -8.16 24.01 3.79
CA ILE A 56 -7.09 24.38 4.72
C ILE A 56 -6.95 25.90 4.83
N LYS A 57 -6.97 26.62 3.70
CA LYS A 57 -6.77 28.07 3.67
C LYS A 57 -7.94 28.86 4.23
N SER A 58 -9.16 28.39 3.97
CA SER A 58 -10.41 29.02 4.45
C SER A 58 -10.68 28.74 5.93
N GLY A 59 -10.13 27.67 6.48
CA GLY A 59 -10.49 27.19 7.83
C GLY A 59 -11.93 26.67 7.90
N ALA A 60 -12.53 26.32 6.76
CA ALA A 60 -13.88 25.77 6.72
C ALA A 60 -13.95 24.40 7.40
N ASN A 61 -15.16 23.97 7.77
CA ASN A 61 -15.37 22.74 8.54
C ASN A 61 -15.02 21.48 7.72
N TYR A 62 -13.94 20.79 8.09
CA TYR A 62 -13.48 19.60 7.35
C TYR A 62 -14.51 18.46 7.41
N TRP A 63 -15.19 18.28 8.55
CA TRP A 63 -16.19 17.22 8.71
C TRP A 63 -17.41 17.50 7.85
N GLY A 64 -17.79 18.79 7.75
CA GLY A 64 -18.86 19.23 6.84
C GLY A 64 -18.52 18.98 5.38
N PHE A 65 -17.28 19.22 4.97
CA PHE A 65 -16.83 18.96 3.59
C PHE A 65 -16.89 17.46 3.25
N TYR A 66 -16.41 16.60 4.13
CA TYR A 66 -16.37 15.15 3.89
C TYR A 66 -17.69 14.43 4.18
N ALA A 67 -18.67 15.08 4.82
CA ALA A 67 -19.94 14.46 5.18
C ALA A 67 -20.75 13.94 3.99
N TYR A 68 -20.51 14.47 2.79
CA TYR A 68 -21.21 14.07 1.56
C TYR A 68 -20.74 12.72 0.99
N ASP A 69 -19.48 12.33 1.20
CA ASP A 69 -18.92 11.09 0.63
C ASP A 69 -18.26 10.18 1.67
N ARG A 70 -17.43 10.72 2.57
CA ARG A 70 -16.64 9.92 3.53
C ARG A 70 -16.49 10.65 4.87
N PRO A 71 -17.52 10.72 5.73
CA PRO A 71 -17.53 11.59 6.91
C PRO A 71 -16.34 11.40 7.87
N PHE A 72 -15.80 10.18 7.95
CA PHE A 72 -14.64 9.91 8.79
C PHE A 72 -13.32 10.44 8.17
N SER A 73 -13.22 10.58 6.85
CA SER A 73 -11.97 10.97 6.15
C SER A 73 -11.35 12.28 6.63
N ALA A 74 -12.16 13.19 7.17
CA ALA A 74 -11.74 14.51 7.62
C ALA A 74 -10.58 14.50 8.65
N TRP A 75 -10.44 13.42 9.45
CA TRP A 75 -9.36 13.32 10.42
C TRP A 75 -7.97 13.38 9.78
N THR A 76 -7.84 12.93 8.53
CA THR A 76 -6.56 12.91 7.81
C THR A 76 -6.04 14.32 7.56
N LEU A 77 -6.91 15.24 7.09
CA LEU A 77 -6.58 16.65 6.95
C LEU A 77 -6.45 17.36 8.29
N TYR A 78 -7.27 17.01 9.28
CA TYR A 78 -7.15 17.61 10.62
C TYR A 78 -5.79 17.35 11.26
N LEU A 79 -5.22 16.17 11.04
CA LEU A 79 -3.90 15.82 11.54
C LEU A 79 -2.76 16.48 10.72
N THR A 80 -2.91 16.50 9.40
CA THR A 80 -1.81 16.88 8.49
C THR A 80 -1.78 18.37 8.16
N ALA A 81 -2.93 19.01 8.01
CA ALA A 81 -3.03 20.42 7.63
C ALA A 81 -2.35 21.39 8.60
N PRO A 82 -2.42 21.24 9.94
CA PRO A 82 -1.72 22.14 10.86
C PRO A 82 -0.19 22.07 10.73
N ILE A 83 0.34 20.96 10.21
CA ILE A 83 1.77 20.71 10.07
C ILE A 83 2.25 21.14 8.68
N LEU A 84 1.52 20.76 7.63
CA LEU A 84 1.94 20.94 6.22
C LEU A 84 1.41 22.25 5.62
N GLY A 85 0.30 22.77 6.15
CA GLY A 85 -0.35 23.99 5.68
C GLY A 85 -0.70 23.94 4.19
N THR A 86 -0.42 25.03 3.49
CA THR A 86 -0.63 25.17 2.03
C THR A 86 0.68 25.11 1.24
N ASN A 87 1.74 24.55 1.83
CA ASN A 87 3.05 24.44 1.19
C ASN A 87 3.11 23.19 0.30
N ALA A 88 3.16 23.37 -1.02
CA ALA A 88 3.20 22.26 -1.98
C ALA A 88 4.38 21.32 -1.76
N LEU A 89 5.58 21.85 -1.51
CA LEU A 89 6.77 21.05 -1.26
C LEU A 89 6.58 20.15 -0.03
N ALA A 90 5.97 20.67 1.03
CA ALA A 90 5.69 19.89 2.24
C ALA A 90 4.75 18.70 1.96
N TRP A 91 3.73 18.89 1.13
CA TRP A 91 2.81 17.82 0.71
C TRP A 91 3.49 16.77 -0.19
N HIS A 92 4.34 17.19 -1.13
CA HIS A 92 5.13 16.26 -1.95
C HIS A 92 6.10 15.43 -1.11
N VAL A 93 6.81 16.06 -0.18
CA VAL A 93 7.69 15.37 0.78
C VAL A 93 6.90 14.38 1.64
N PHE A 94 5.72 14.79 2.14
CA PHE A 94 4.85 13.91 2.92
C PHE A 94 4.36 12.71 2.10
N SER A 95 3.97 12.92 0.84
CA SER A 95 3.54 11.83 -0.05
C SER A 95 4.67 10.83 -0.33
N ILE A 96 5.90 11.29 -0.52
CA ILE A 96 7.09 10.42 -0.66
C ILE A 96 7.38 9.66 0.63
N LEU A 97 7.26 10.32 1.79
CA LEU A 97 7.42 9.70 3.10
C LEU A 97 6.41 8.57 3.29
N LEU A 98 5.13 8.79 2.94
CA LEU A 98 4.11 7.75 3.00
C LEU A 98 4.45 6.57 2.09
N ARG A 99 4.88 6.83 0.85
CA ARG A 99 5.29 5.78 -0.11
C ARG A 99 6.46 4.94 0.42
N TRP A 100 7.44 5.58 1.04
CA TRP A 100 8.54 4.90 1.72
C TRP A 100 8.04 4.02 2.87
N LEU A 101 7.17 4.55 3.75
CA LEU A 101 6.61 3.79 4.86
C LEU A 101 5.74 2.61 4.40
N ILE A 102 5.00 2.76 3.31
CA ILE A 102 4.22 1.67 2.68
C ILE A 102 5.16 0.57 2.19
N THR A 103 6.23 0.95 1.48
CA THR A 103 7.25 0.01 0.98
C THR A 103 7.87 -0.78 2.14
N LEU A 104 8.23 -0.09 3.23
CA LEU A 104 8.73 -0.74 4.44
C LEU A 104 7.72 -1.68 5.08
N SER A 105 6.46 -1.26 5.14
CA SER A 105 5.39 -2.05 5.77
C SER A 105 5.08 -3.31 4.96
N ILE A 106 5.09 -3.24 3.63
CA ILE A 106 4.98 -4.44 2.76
C ILE A 106 6.15 -5.37 3.01
N TRP A 107 7.39 -4.86 2.93
CA TRP A 107 8.58 -5.66 3.18
C TRP A 107 8.55 -6.34 4.54
N TRP A 108 8.14 -5.61 5.58
CA TRP A 108 7.98 -6.13 6.94
C TRP A 108 6.91 -7.23 7.03
N VAL A 109 5.72 -7.00 6.48
CA VAL A 109 4.62 -8.00 6.42
C VAL A 109 5.09 -9.27 5.72
N LEU A 110 5.72 -9.14 4.55
CA LEU A 110 6.22 -10.27 3.78
C LEU A 110 7.29 -11.06 4.56
N ILE A 111 8.21 -10.39 5.28
CA ILE A 111 9.19 -11.06 6.15
C ILE A 111 8.53 -11.82 7.30
N LEU A 112 7.45 -11.28 7.88
CA LEU A 112 6.71 -11.97 8.95
C LEU A 112 6.07 -13.27 8.45
N ILE A 113 5.62 -13.29 7.20
CA ILE A 113 5.06 -14.48 6.55
C ILE A 113 6.17 -15.45 6.13
N TRP A 114 7.16 -15.00 5.33
CA TRP A 114 8.22 -15.84 4.75
C TRP A 114 9.60 -15.56 5.34
N ARG A 115 9.80 -15.88 6.61
CA ARG A 115 11.03 -15.57 7.37
C ARG A 115 12.35 -16.07 6.75
N LYS A 116 12.29 -17.15 5.95
CA LYS A 116 13.47 -17.76 5.32
C LYS A 116 13.87 -17.07 4.01
N GLN A 117 12.98 -16.30 3.38
CA GLN A 117 13.17 -15.74 2.03
C GLN A 117 13.53 -14.25 2.03
N LYS A 118 14.27 -13.78 3.04
CA LYS A 118 14.57 -12.35 3.25
C LYS A 118 15.17 -11.66 2.02
N ARG A 119 16.05 -12.33 1.28
CA ARG A 119 16.68 -11.77 0.07
C ARG A 119 15.65 -11.51 -1.03
N ILE A 120 14.83 -12.51 -1.34
CA ILE A 120 13.77 -12.39 -2.36
C ILE A 120 12.77 -11.30 -1.95
N ILE A 121 12.35 -11.28 -0.68
CA ILE A 121 11.41 -10.27 -0.17
C ILE A 121 12.01 -8.86 -0.24
N THR A 122 13.32 -8.72 0.01
CA THR A 122 14.00 -7.43 -0.14
C THR A 122 13.99 -6.97 -1.59
N LEU A 123 14.24 -7.87 -2.55
CA LEU A 123 14.10 -7.55 -3.98
C LEU A 123 12.67 -7.18 -4.37
N ILE A 124 11.66 -7.82 -3.78
CA ILE A 124 10.25 -7.42 -3.96
C ILE A 124 10.03 -6.00 -3.44
N GLY A 125 10.60 -5.67 -2.27
CA GLY A 125 10.55 -4.32 -1.70
C GLY A 125 11.19 -3.27 -2.61
N VAL A 126 12.35 -3.58 -3.20
CA VAL A 126 13.03 -2.72 -4.19
C VAL A 126 12.13 -2.45 -5.40
N LEU A 127 11.58 -3.52 -6.00
CA LEU A 127 10.69 -3.38 -7.16
C LEU A 127 9.42 -2.61 -6.79
N PHE A 128 8.88 -2.81 -5.59
CA PHE A 128 7.72 -2.08 -5.09
C PHE A 128 8.02 -0.59 -4.89
N ALA A 129 9.20 -0.26 -4.37
CA ALA A 129 9.63 1.12 -4.09
C ALA A 129 9.58 2.01 -5.34
N VAL A 130 9.87 1.44 -6.52
CA VAL A 130 9.92 2.15 -7.82
C VAL A 130 8.76 1.76 -8.75
N TYR A 131 7.74 1.08 -8.21
CA TYR A 131 6.68 0.49 -9.01
C TYR A 131 5.86 1.55 -9.79
N PRO A 132 5.80 1.48 -11.14
CA PRO A 132 5.28 2.57 -11.97
C PRO A 132 3.76 2.54 -12.23
N THR A 133 2.98 1.83 -11.42
CA THR A 133 1.51 1.69 -11.65
C THR A 133 0.73 2.91 -11.25
N PHE A 134 1.11 3.55 -10.14
CA PHE A 134 0.38 4.68 -9.62
C PHE A 134 0.98 6.00 -10.11
N VAL A 135 0.38 6.56 -11.15
CA VAL A 135 0.85 7.79 -11.83
C VAL A 135 0.34 9.09 -11.21
N GLN A 136 -0.61 9.01 -10.28
CA GLN A 136 -1.25 10.18 -9.64
C GLN A 136 -0.50 10.67 -8.38
N GLN A 137 0.76 10.24 -8.18
CA GLN A 137 1.64 10.75 -7.13
C GLN A 137 1.70 12.29 -7.07
N PRO A 138 1.69 13.05 -8.19
CA PRO A 138 1.71 14.51 -8.15
C PRO A 138 0.49 15.16 -7.49
N ILE A 139 -0.64 14.45 -7.38
CA ILE A 139 -1.85 14.91 -6.67
C ILE A 139 -1.64 14.61 -5.17
N SER A 140 -0.69 15.36 -4.60
CA SER A 140 -0.02 15.02 -3.34
C SER A 140 -0.93 15.11 -2.11
N VAL A 141 -1.90 16.02 -2.11
CA VAL A 141 -2.79 16.27 -0.98
C VAL A 141 -3.91 15.24 -0.97
N ALA A 142 -4.65 15.12 -2.07
CA ALA A 142 -5.79 14.20 -2.15
C ALA A 142 -5.37 12.72 -2.05
N TYR A 143 -4.24 12.33 -2.65
CA TYR A 143 -3.76 10.95 -2.54
C TYR A 143 -2.95 10.67 -1.28
N SER A 144 -2.59 11.68 -0.48
CA SER A 144 -2.01 11.41 0.84
C SER A 144 -2.97 10.60 1.72
N GLN A 145 -4.28 10.86 1.62
CA GLN A 145 -5.31 10.08 2.32
C GLN A 145 -5.34 8.61 1.86
N HIS A 146 -5.21 8.37 0.56
CA HIS A 146 -5.17 7.03 -0.01
C HIS A 146 -3.93 6.26 0.47
N PHE A 147 -2.76 6.90 0.42
CA PHE A 147 -1.52 6.31 0.92
C PHE A 147 -1.55 6.07 2.43
N LEU A 148 -2.10 7.00 3.21
CA LEU A 148 -2.24 6.84 4.65
C LEU A 148 -3.18 5.67 4.99
N THR A 149 -4.29 5.55 4.28
CA THR A 149 -5.23 4.42 4.42
C THR A 149 -4.55 3.09 4.07
N TYR A 150 -3.76 3.05 3.00
CA TYR A 150 -3.03 1.85 2.62
C TYR A 150 -1.94 1.48 3.63
N LEU A 151 -1.21 2.47 4.14
CA LEU A 151 -0.22 2.30 5.20
C LEU A 151 -0.86 1.72 6.46
N LEU A 152 -2.01 2.26 6.88
CA LEU A 152 -2.76 1.78 8.04
C LEU A 152 -3.22 0.33 7.87
N PHE A 153 -3.66 -0.07 6.66
CA PHE A 153 -3.94 -1.47 6.35
C PHE A 153 -2.70 -2.36 6.55
N LEU A 154 -1.56 -1.98 5.98
CA LEU A 154 -0.32 -2.77 6.08
C LEU A 154 0.19 -2.85 7.52
N LEU A 155 0.13 -1.75 8.26
CA LEU A 155 0.46 -1.72 9.68
C LEU A 155 -0.46 -2.63 10.48
N SER A 156 -1.77 -2.55 10.23
CA SER A 156 -2.77 -3.42 10.85
C SER A 156 -2.45 -4.90 10.61
N PHE A 157 -2.14 -5.26 9.36
CA PHE A 157 -1.78 -6.62 8.98
C PHE A 157 -0.47 -7.07 9.64
N GLY A 158 0.57 -6.25 9.60
CA GLY A 158 1.86 -6.59 10.21
C GLY A 158 1.78 -6.71 11.74
N PHE A 159 0.96 -5.89 12.41
CA PHE A 159 0.67 -6.05 13.84
C PHE A 159 -0.08 -7.35 14.11
N MET A 160 -1.09 -7.69 13.30
CA MET A 160 -1.77 -8.99 13.40
C MET A 160 -0.77 -10.16 13.33
N LEU A 161 0.15 -10.15 12.37
CA LEU A 161 1.18 -11.19 12.24
C LEU A 161 2.21 -11.16 13.38
N SER A 162 2.54 -9.98 13.90
CA SER A 162 3.47 -9.79 15.02
C SER A 162 2.89 -10.27 16.35
N SER A 163 1.57 -10.29 16.49
CA SER A 163 0.88 -10.85 17.66
C SER A 163 1.19 -12.33 17.90
N LEU A 164 1.61 -13.07 16.85
CA LEU A 164 1.92 -14.50 16.88
C LEU A 164 3.26 -14.84 17.57
N GLY A 165 3.85 -13.91 18.31
CA GLY A 165 5.20 -14.00 18.89
C GLY A 165 5.34 -14.76 20.21
N GLY A 166 4.32 -15.51 20.65
CA GLY A 166 4.35 -16.38 21.83
C GLY A 166 4.15 -15.71 23.20
N ASP A 167 4.46 -14.42 23.33
CA ASP A 167 4.23 -13.63 24.56
C ASP A 167 2.79 -13.09 24.59
N LYS A 168 2.05 -13.39 25.66
CA LYS A 168 0.66 -12.95 25.88
C LYS A 168 0.52 -11.42 25.90
N ARG A 169 1.47 -10.69 26.48
CA ARG A 169 1.43 -9.22 26.50
C ARG A 169 1.57 -8.67 25.09
N ARG A 170 2.55 -9.16 24.34
CA ARG A 170 2.77 -8.77 22.93
C ARG A 170 1.56 -9.11 22.07
N PHE A 171 0.93 -10.26 22.28
CA PHE A 171 -0.28 -10.65 21.59
C PHE A 171 -1.38 -9.59 21.72
N TRP A 172 -1.70 -9.16 22.95
CA TRP A 172 -2.77 -8.18 23.17
C TRP A 172 -2.40 -6.79 22.67
N VAL A 173 -1.17 -6.33 22.89
CA VAL A 173 -0.71 -5.02 22.41
C VAL A 173 -0.78 -4.95 20.89
N PHE A 174 -0.22 -5.93 20.18
CA PHE A 174 -0.26 -5.94 18.72
C PHE A 174 -1.66 -6.19 18.16
N THR A 175 -2.49 -6.98 18.84
CA THR A 175 -3.90 -7.13 18.44
C THR A 175 -4.63 -5.80 18.56
N LEU A 176 -4.46 -5.06 19.66
CA LEU A 176 -5.09 -3.75 19.85
C LEU A 176 -4.60 -2.74 18.80
N LEU A 177 -3.29 -2.61 18.61
CA LEU A 177 -2.71 -1.73 17.58
C LEU A 177 -3.21 -2.11 16.18
N GLY A 178 -3.29 -3.42 15.90
CA GLY A 178 -3.82 -3.95 14.66
C GLY A 178 -5.28 -3.54 14.43
N LEU A 179 -6.15 -3.74 15.42
CA LEU A 179 -7.57 -3.41 15.33
C LEU A 179 -7.82 -1.90 15.23
N VAL A 180 -7.05 -1.07 15.96
CA VAL A 180 -7.14 0.40 15.86
C VAL A 180 -6.75 0.86 14.46
N ALA A 181 -5.61 0.39 13.94
CA ALA A 181 -5.20 0.71 12.58
C ALA A 181 -6.21 0.21 11.53
N GLN A 182 -6.82 -0.96 11.77
CA GLN A 182 -7.88 -1.51 10.92
C GLN A 182 -9.10 -0.58 10.88
N GLY A 183 -9.62 -0.19 12.05
CA GLY A 183 -10.75 0.71 12.15
C GLY A 183 -10.47 2.03 11.43
N LEU A 184 -9.29 2.63 11.67
CA LEU A 184 -8.91 3.86 11.00
C LEU A 184 -8.96 3.73 9.47
N HIS A 185 -8.37 2.70 8.87
CA HIS A 185 -8.40 2.60 7.40
C HIS A 185 -9.79 2.24 6.87
N LEU A 186 -10.53 1.33 7.52
CA LEU A 186 -11.84 0.87 7.03
C LEU A 186 -12.89 1.98 7.02
N PHE A 187 -12.93 2.80 8.07
CA PHE A 187 -13.88 3.92 8.16
C PHE A 187 -13.44 5.13 7.34
N THR A 188 -12.15 5.27 7.04
CA THR A 188 -11.64 6.36 6.20
C THR A 188 -12.07 6.17 4.75
N MET A 189 -11.78 5.01 4.15
CA MET A 189 -12.03 4.78 2.73
C MET A 189 -12.09 3.28 2.38
N GLU A 190 -13.00 2.95 1.48
CA GLU A 190 -13.38 1.59 1.10
C GLU A 190 -12.46 0.89 0.09
N TYR A 191 -11.52 1.63 -0.51
CA TYR A 191 -10.70 1.15 -1.64
C TYR A 191 -9.83 -0.06 -1.30
N PHE A 192 -9.46 -0.23 -0.04
CA PHE A 192 -8.60 -1.32 0.43
C PHE A 192 -9.37 -2.45 1.13
N TRP A 193 -10.70 -2.39 1.16
CA TRP A 193 -11.53 -3.40 1.84
C TRP A 193 -11.32 -4.82 1.31
N GLY A 194 -11.12 -4.97 0.00
CA GLY A 194 -10.81 -6.27 -0.60
C GLY A 194 -9.54 -6.93 -0.05
N LEU A 195 -8.58 -6.13 0.45
CA LEU A 195 -7.33 -6.65 1.00
C LEU A 195 -7.51 -7.31 2.38
N GLU A 196 -8.65 -7.11 3.06
CA GLU A 196 -8.92 -7.75 4.34
C GLU A 196 -8.93 -9.28 4.24
N PHE A 197 -9.28 -9.84 3.08
CA PHE A 197 -9.25 -11.28 2.84
C PHE A 197 -7.83 -11.83 2.65
N VAL A 198 -6.88 -10.99 2.21
CA VAL A 198 -5.45 -11.38 2.10
C VAL A 198 -4.86 -11.69 3.47
N ARG A 199 -5.40 -11.10 4.54
CA ARG A 199 -4.96 -11.36 5.92
C ARG A 199 -5.08 -12.84 6.29
N PHE A 200 -6.16 -13.48 5.88
CA PHE A 200 -6.38 -14.91 6.13
C PHE A 200 -5.30 -15.76 5.43
N LEU A 201 -4.98 -15.44 4.18
CA LEU A 201 -3.91 -16.11 3.44
C LEU A 201 -2.54 -15.90 4.11
N GLY A 202 -2.25 -14.68 4.58
CA GLY A 202 -1.02 -14.40 5.32
C GLY A 202 -0.89 -15.21 6.61
N LEU A 203 -1.96 -15.32 7.39
CA LEU A 203 -2.00 -16.17 8.58
C LEU A 203 -1.80 -17.65 8.23
N TYR A 204 -2.51 -18.13 7.21
CA TYR A 204 -2.38 -19.51 6.73
C TYR A 204 -0.93 -19.84 6.37
N PHE A 205 -0.29 -19.03 5.52
CA PHE A 205 1.10 -19.24 5.12
C PHE A 205 2.10 -19.07 6.28
N THR A 206 1.79 -18.21 7.25
CA THR A 206 2.64 -18.03 8.44
C THR A 206 2.62 -19.28 9.32
N PHE A 207 1.43 -19.85 9.59
CA PHE A 207 1.32 -21.08 10.38
C PHE A 207 1.86 -22.29 9.63
N ALA A 208 1.56 -22.43 8.33
CA ALA A 208 2.07 -23.51 7.48
C ALA A 208 3.61 -23.57 7.43
N GLN A 209 4.30 -22.44 7.64
CA GLN A 209 5.77 -22.41 7.71
C GLN A 209 6.35 -22.67 9.09
N ARG A 210 5.58 -22.47 10.16
CA ARG A 210 6.04 -22.58 11.55
C ARG A 210 5.77 -23.95 12.16
N GLU A 211 4.73 -24.63 11.71
CA GLU A 211 4.22 -25.83 12.33
C GLU A 211 4.02 -26.93 11.28
N ASP A 212 4.39 -28.16 11.63
CA ASP A 212 4.02 -29.34 10.85
C ASP A 212 2.64 -29.83 11.32
N SER A 213 1.60 -29.14 10.84
CA SER A 213 0.20 -29.34 11.24
C SER A 213 -0.68 -29.61 10.04
N ARG A 214 -1.79 -30.33 10.25
CA ARG A 214 -2.76 -30.58 9.18
C ARG A 214 -3.38 -29.27 8.69
N PRO A 215 -3.68 -29.11 7.39
CA PRO A 215 -4.26 -27.88 6.84
C PRO A 215 -5.52 -27.40 7.57
N ARG A 216 -6.36 -28.34 8.04
CA ARG A 216 -7.57 -28.05 8.82
C ARG A 216 -7.28 -27.30 10.12
N ASP A 217 -6.21 -27.68 10.82
CA ASP A 217 -5.84 -27.06 12.10
C ASP A 217 -5.27 -25.66 11.88
N ILE A 218 -4.49 -25.48 10.80
CA ILE A 218 -3.98 -24.18 10.37
C ILE A 218 -5.14 -23.24 10.03
N ILE A 219 -6.11 -23.69 9.24
CA ILE A 219 -7.33 -22.92 8.90
C ILE A 219 -8.08 -22.50 10.16
N ARG A 220 -8.25 -23.42 11.12
CA ARG A 220 -8.94 -23.12 12.39
C ARG A 220 -8.18 -22.09 13.22
N LYS A 221 -6.85 -22.18 13.28
CA LYS A 221 -6.00 -21.20 14.00
C LYS A 221 -6.03 -19.84 13.32
N ALA A 222 -5.83 -19.79 12.00
CA ALA A 222 -5.92 -18.57 11.19
C ALA A 222 -7.28 -17.89 11.38
N GLY A 223 -8.37 -18.66 11.30
CA GLY A 223 -9.73 -18.15 11.52
C GLY A 223 -9.94 -17.54 12.90
N LYS A 224 -9.40 -18.15 13.96
CA LYS A 224 -9.49 -17.59 15.33
C LYS A 224 -8.77 -16.26 15.48
N ILE A 225 -7.59 -16.11 14.89
CA ILE A 225 -6.80 -14.87 14.94
C ILE A 225 -7.44 -13.79 14.06
N TRP A 226 -8.02 -14.18 12.93
CA TRP A 226 -8.67 -13.27 12.00
C TRP A 226 -10.04 -12.80 12.49
N LEU A 227 -10.75 -13.59 13.31
CA LEU A 227 -12.12 -13.31 13.75
C LEU A 227 -12.32 -11.90 14.33
N PRO A 228 -11.49 -11.37 15.26
CA PRO A 228 -11.65 -10.01 15.76
C PRO A 228 -11.58 -8.95 14.65
N TYR A 229 -10.70 -9.14 13.67
CA TYR A 229 -10.55 -8.25 12.53
C TYR A 229 -11.74 -8.36 11.57
N LEU A 230 -12.26 -9.57 11.36
CA LEU A 230 -13.47 -9.80 10.58
C LEU A 230 -14.69 -9.11 11.21
N VAL A 231 -14.79 -9.10 12.55
CA VAL A 231 -15.87 -8.39 13.27
C VAL A 231 -15.81 -6.88 12.99
N VAL A 232 -14.63 -6.26 13.07
CA VAL A 232 -14.47 -4.82 12.74
C VAL A 232 -14.79 -4.55 11.27
N PHE A 233 -14.39 -5.45 10.36
CA PHE A 233 -14.73 -5.35 8.93
C PHE A 233 -16.24 -5.40 8.69
N ILE A 234 -16.95 -6.36 9.31
CA ILE A 234 -18.41 -6.47 9.23
C ILE A 234 -19.08 -5.22 9.83
N ALA A 235 -18.56 -4.69 10.94
CA ALA A 235 -19.08 -3.46 11.53
C ALA A 235 -18.93 -2.25 10.57
N ALA A 236 -17.79 -2.13 9.88
CA ALA A 236 -17.58 -1.09 8.87
C ALA A 236 -18.52 -1.25 7.66
N LEU A 237 -18.74 -2.50 7.21
CA LEU A 237 -19.73 -2.81 6.16
C LEU A 237 -21.15 -2.41 6.57
N ILE A 238 -21.59 -2.80 7.78
CA ILE A 238 -22.91 -2.45 8.30
C ILE A 238 -23.05 -0.92 8.40
N TRP A 239 -22.03 -0.23 8.92
CA TRP A 239 -22.03 1.22 8.99
C TRP A 239 -22.15 1.85 7.59
N ARG A 240 -21.39 1.38 6.59
CA ARG A 240 -21.43 1.91 5.22
C ARG A 240 -22.73 1.62 4.48
N ILE A 241 -23.42 0.53 4.80
CA ILE A 241 -24.66 0.16 4.10
C ILE A 241 -25.89 0.79 4.79
N TYR A 242 -25.92 0.78 6.12
CA TYR A 242 -27.14 1.11 6.87
C TYR A 242 -27.08 2.45 7.61
N VAL A 243 -25.90 2.92 8.01
CA VAL A 243 -25.74 4.19 8.74
C VAL A 243 -25.41 5.33 7.79
N TYR A 244 -24.58 5.05 6.77
CA TYR A 244 -24.08 6.04 5.83
C TYR A 244 -24.47 5.69 4.40
N SER A 245 -25.68 6.12 3.98
CA SER A 245 -26.20 5.94 2.62
C SER A 245 -26.40 7.32 1.97
N PRO A 246 -25.43 7.85 1.21
CA PRO A 246 -25.60 9.11 0.50
C PRO A 246 -26.70 8.99 -0.57
N ILE A 247 -27.34 10.11 -0.91
CA ILE A 247 -28.44 10.17 -1.89
C ILE A 247 -27.94 9.79 -3.29
N GLU A 248 -26.73 10.23 -3.63
CA GLU A 248 -25.97 9.82 -4.80
C GLU A 248 -24.63 9.30 -4.30
N ASP A 249 -24.33 8.01 -4.52
CA ASP A 249 -23.09 7.41 -4.07
C ASP A 249 -22.12 7.28 -5.26
N PRO A 250 -21.08 8.13 -5.38
CA PRO A 250 -20.11 7.99 -6.46
C PRO A 250 -19.27 6.71 -6.32
N ASN A 251 -19.31 6.04 -5.16
CA ASN A 251 -18.51 4.85 -4.84
C ASN A 251 -19.40 3.67 -4.42
N GLU A 252 -20.51 3.44 -5.14
CA GLU A 252 -21.41 2.32 -4.90
C GLU A 252 -20.68 0.97 -4.87
N LEU A 253 -21.13 0.08 -3.98
CA LEU A 253 -20.67 -1.32 -3.90
C LEU A 253 -21.24 -2.15 -5.05
N ARG A 254 -20.98 -1.75 -6.30
CA ARG A 254 -21.60 -2.30 -7.51
C ARG A 254 -21.36 -3.79 -7.67
N LEU A 255 -20.16 -4.29 -7.37
CA LEU A 255 -19.87 -5.72 -7.43
C LEU A 255 -20.70 -6.54 -6.43
N LEU A 256 -20.95 -5.99 -5.23
CA LEU A 256 -21.81 -6.63 -4.24
C LEU A 256 -23.26 -6.68 -4.74
N ALA A 257 -23.77 -5.55 -5.26
CA ALA A 257 -25.10 -5.48 -5.83
C ALA A 257 -25.28 -6.45 -7.03
N MET A 258 -24.30 -6.51 -7.94
CA MET A 258 -24.30 -7.45 -9.06
C MET A 258 -24.28 -8.90 -8.59
N PHE A 259 -23.49 -9.22 -7.57
CA PHE A 259 -23.39 -10.59 -7.03
C PHE A 259 -24.71 -11.08 -6.44
N LEU A 260 -25.46 -10.20 -5.74
CA LEU A 260 -26.75 -10.54 -5.17
C LEU A 260 -27.83 -10.82 -6.23
N ASN A 261 -27.71 -10.20 -7.42
CA ASN A 261 -28.66 -10.36 -8.51
C ASN A 261 -28.27 -11.51 -9.46
N GLU A 262 -27.01 -11.57 -9.88
CA GLU A 262 -26.48 -12.53 -10.86
C GLU A 262 -25.12 -13.11 -10.43
N PRO A 263 -25.09 -14.08 -9.49
CA PRO A 263 -23.85 -14.51 -8.84
C PRO A 263 -22.85 -15.16 -9.79
N LEU A 264 -23.30 -16.06 -10.68
CA LEU A 264 -22.40 -16.77 -11.60
C LEU A 264 -21.76 -15.83 -12.63
N ASN A 265 -22.55 -14.92 -13.21
CA ASN A 265 -22.06 -13.92 -14.15
C ASN A 265 -21.10 -12.95 -13.46
N THR A 266 -21.44 -12.51 -12.25
CA THR A 266 -20.58 -11.62 -11.45
C THR A 266 -19.26 -12.29 -11.09
N LEU A 267 -19.26 -13.56 -10.70
CA LEU A 267 -18.02 -14.31 -10.42
C LEU A 267 -17.14 -14.44 -11.66
N ARG A 268 -17.73 -14.71 -12.83
CA ARG A 268 -16.99 -14.74 -14.10
C ARG A 268 -16.39 -13.37 -14.40
N HIS A 269 -17.19 -12.31 -14.35
CA HIS A 269 -16.73 -10.94 -14.59
C HIS A 269 -15.61 -10.52 -13.62
N PHE A 270 -15.77 -10.85 -12.33
CA PHE A 270 -14.76 -10.60 -11.31
C PHE A 270 -13.45 -11.34 -11.59
N PHE A 271 -13.53 -12.60 -12.02
CA PHE A 271 -12.35 -13.36 -12.40
C PHE A 271 -11.67 -12.78 -13.65
N GLU A 272 -12.44 -12.36 -14.66
CA GLU A 272 -11.93 -11.67 -15.84
C GLU A 272 -11.19 -10.38 -15.45
N MET A 273 -11.74 -9.56 -14.55
CA MET A 273 -11.08 -8.37 -14.02
C MET A 273 -9.78 -8.70 -13.29
N ILE A 274 -9.77 -9.72 -12.42
CA ILE A 274 -8.55 -10.15 -11.71
C ILE A 274 -7.44 -10.49 -12.71
N LEU A 275 -7.75 -11.24 -13.78
CA LEU A 275 -6.76 -11.60 -14.78
C LEU A 275 -6.25 -10.38 -15.55
N GLN A 276 -7.15 -9.50 -16.00
CA GLN A 276 -6.79 -8.28 -16.73
C GLN A 276 -5.94 -7.36 -15.87
N ASP A 277 -6.34 -7.11 -14.63
CA ASP A 277 -5.63 -6.25 -13.70
C ASP A 277 -4.28 -6.85 -13.30
N SER A 278 -4.20 -8.18 -13.11
CA SER A 278 -2.93 -8.86 -12.83
C SER A 278 -1.93 -8.65 -13.97
N LEU A 279 -2.35 -8.80 -15.22
CA LEU A 279 -1.49 -8.57 -16.40
C LEU A 279 -1.12 -7.09 -16.56
N GLN A 280 -2.09 -6.19 -16.32
CA GLN A 280 -1.87 -4.75 -16.37
C GLN A 280 -0.82 -4.31 -15.33
N MET A 281 -0.97 -4.78 -14.10
CA MET A 281 -0.11 -4.45 -12.96
C MET A 281 1.28 -5.11 -13.08
N THR A 282 1.38 -6.37 -13.50
CA THR A 282 2.68 -7.08 -13.48
C THR A 282 3.51 -6.88 -14.74
N ILE A 283 2.89 -6.80 -15.91
CA ILE A 283 3.61 -6.76 -17.20
C ILE A 283 3.47 -5.39 -17.85
N LYS A 284 2.24 -4.97 -18.15
CA LYS A 284 1.99 -3.82 -19.04
C LYS A 284 2.41 -2.48 -18.45
N THR A 285 2.48 -2.36 -17.13
CA THR A 285 2.94 -1.12 -16.49
C THR A 285 4.44 -0.87 -16.78
N TRP A 286 5.26 -1.91 -16.78
CA TRP A 286 6.70 -1.78 -17.07
C TRP A 286 7.00 -1.54 -18.55
N ASP A 287 6.09 -1.89 -19.46
CA ASP A 287 6.25 -1.62 -20.89
C ASP A 287 6.47 -0.12 -21.17
N LYS A 288 5.73 0.75 -20.47
CA LYS A 288 5.89 2.20 -20.58
C LYS A 288 7.28 2.69 -20.19
N THR A 289 7.96 2.02 -19.26
CA THR A 289 9.30 2.39 -18.82
C THR A 289 10.41 1.88 -19.75
N LEU A 290 10.06 1.01 -20.72
CA LEU A 290 10.98 0.40 -21.67
C LEU A 290 10.80 0.92 -23.11
N GLN A 291 9.97 1.95 -23.30
CA GLN A 291 9.74 2.54 -24.61
C GLN A 291 11.02 3.17 -25.15
N ILE A 292 11.37 2.83 -26.40
CA ILE A 292 12.57 3.34 -27.08
C ILE A 292 12.53 4.88 -27.21
N SER A 293 11.34 5.47 -27.28
CA SER A 293 11.14 6.93 -27.31
C SER A 293 11.65 7.65 -26.06
N LEU A 294 11.91 6.96 -24.95
CA LEU A 294 12.54 7.54 -23.75
C LEU A 294 14.05 7.79 -23.91
N ILE A 295 14.66 7.29 -24.99
CA ILE A 295 16.04 7.62 -25.37
C ILE A 295 16.01 8.89 -26.21
N ASP A 296 15.85 10.03 -25.54
CA ASP A 296 15.89 11.36 -26.18
C ASP A 296 17.01 12.23 -25.58
N LEU A 297 18.09 12.40 -26.34
CA LEU A 297 19.23 13.24 -25.96
C LEU A 297 18.94 14.75 -26.08
N LYS A 298 17.80 15.13 -26.67
CA LYS A 298 17.36 16.54 -26.71
C LYS A 298 16.61 16.93 -25.45
N ASP A 299 15.97 15.96 -24.80
CA ASP A 299 15.28 16.19 -23.53
C ASP A 299 16.30 16.26 -22.38
N ARG A 300 16.56 17.50 -21.94
CA ARG A 300 17.48 17.79 -20.84
C ARG A 300 17.03 17.18 -19.52
N PHE A 301 15.72 17.03 -19.31
CA PHE A 301 15.20 16.44 -18.10
C PHE A 301 15.43 14.93 -18.09
N LEU A 302 15.16 14.23 -19.21
CA LEU A 302 15.49 12.82 -19.33
C LEU A 302 16.99 12.60 -19.14
N MET A 303 17.87 13.41 -19.76
CA MET A 303 19.31 13.31 -19.54
C MET A 303 19.72 13.45 -18.07
N LEU A 304 19.10 14.36 -17.32
CA LEU A 304 19.35 14.49 -15.88
C LEU A 304 18.92 13.22 -15.12
N VAL A 305 17.76 12.65 -15.46
CA VAL A 305 17.29 11.38 -14.86
C VAL A 305 18.28 10.25 -15.14
N TRP A 306 18.77 10.13 -16.38
CA TRP A 306 19.79 9.13 -16.74
C TRP A 306 21.09 9.31 -15.94
N LEU A 307 21.57 10.56 -15.75
CA LEU A 307 22.78 10.87 -14.97
C LEU A 307 22.65 10.57 -13.48
N VAL A 308 21.43 10.66 -12.92
CA VAL A 308 21.20 10.35 -11.50
C VAL A 308 21.00 8.85 -11.30
N ALA A 309 20.45 8.15 -12.30
CA ALA A 309 20.13 6.73 -12.20
C ALA A 309 21.30 5.78 -12.56
N PHE A 310 22.29 6.23 -13.34
CA PHE A 310 23.42 5.44 -13.85
C PHE A 310 24.77 6.09 -13.57
#